data_AF-A0A9R1UV98-F1
#
_entry.id   AF-A0A9R1UV98-F1
#
_cell.length_a   1.000
_cell.length_b   1.000
_cell.length_c   1.000
_cell.angle_alpha   90.00
_cell.angle_beta   90.00
_cell.angle_gamma   90.00
#
_symmetry.space_group_name_H-M   'P 1'
#
loop_
_entity.id
_entity.type
_entity.pdbx_description
1 polymer ?
#
loop_
_entity_poly.entity_id
_entity_poly.type
_entity_poly.pdbx_seq_one_letter_code
_entity_poly.pdbx_strand_id
1 'polypeptide(L)'
;MHGPCGGDNPKCPCMIENKCSKNFPKPFLDHTSVDSNGYPIYRRRNDDLFVENSGVKLDNRSVVPYHKVLLKRYQAHINVEWYNQGASIKYLFKYVNKGPDRATMAVIQSNNVDDTKDAVDEIKNYYDCRYLSACEVSWRIFGFDVHYKY
;
A
#
# COMPACT_ATOMS: atom_id res chain seq x y z
N MET A 1 -2.82 -12.06 1.68
CA MET A 1 -1.71 -13.02 1.50
C MET A 1 -0.63 -12.37 0.66
N HIS A 2 0.64 -12.66 0.93
CA HIS A 2 1.68 -12.42 -0.06
C HIS A 2 1.47 -13.43 -1.19
N GLY A 3 1.45 -12.96 -2.42
CA GLY A 3 1.24 -13.84 -3.58
C GLY A 3 2.44 -14.77 -3.82
N PRO A 4 2.29 -15.77 -4.70
CA PRO A 4 3.41 -16.61 -5.13
C PRO A 4 4.55 -15.74 -5.66
N CYS A 5 5.77 -16.03 -5.23
CA CYS A 5 6.99 -15.37 -5.67
C CYS A 5 8.17 -16.33 -5.54
N GLY A 6 9.36 -15.94 -6.00
CA GLY A 6 10.51 -16.84 -5.96
C GLY A 6 10.44 -17.84 -7.10
N GLY A 7 10.73 -19.11 -6.80
CA GLY A 7 10.64 -20.19 -7.79
C GLY A 7 9.24 -20.35 -8.38
N ASP A 8 8.20 -20.12 -7.58
CA ASP A 8 6.80 -20.23 -8.01
C ASP A 8 6.37 -19.12 -8.97
N ASN A 9 6.96 -17.92 -8.84
CA ASN A 9 6.72 -16.82 -9.77
C ASN A 9 7.90 -15.83 -9.79
N PRO A 10 8.87 -16.03 -10.68
CA PRO A 10 10.05 -15.17 -10.76
C PRO A 10 9.77 -13.78 -11.35
N LYS A 11 8.63 -13.60 -12.05
CA LYS A 11 8.24 -12.33 -12.67
C LYS A 11 7.52 -11.37 -11.70
N CYS A 12 7.30 -11.78 -10.46
CA CYS A 12 6.58 -10.96 -9.48
C CYS A 12 7.33 -9.65 -9.18
N PRO A 13 6.64 -8.49 -9.03
CA PRO A 13 7.28 -7.20 -8.75
C PRO A 13 8.13 -7.15 -7.47
N CYS A 14 7.89 -8.08 -6.54
CA CYS A 14 8.67 -8.17 -5.31
C CYS A 14 10.04 -8.82 -5.51
N MET A 15 10.32 -9.43 -6.67
CA MET A 15 11.58 -10.11 -6.97
C MET A 15 12.67 -9.11 -7.33
N ILE A 16 13.78 -9.15 -6.58
CA ILE A 16 14.99 -8.35 -6.81
C ILE A 16 16.17 -9.31 -6.70
N GLU A 17 17.05 -9.35 -7.71
CA GLU A 17 18.22 -10.24 -7.73
C GLU A 17 17.87 -11.71 -7.42
N ASN A 18 16.80 -12.22 -8.03
CA ASN A 18 16.26 -13.57 -7.82
C ASN A 18 15.80 -13.90 -6.39
N LYS A 19 15.64 -12.89 -5.52
CA LYS A 19 15.10 -13.05 -4.16
C LYS A 19 13.89 -12.16 -3.96
N CYS A 20 12.95 -12.61 -3.12
CA CYS A 20 11.85 -11.75 -2.71
C CYS A 20 12.40 -10.63 -1.81
N SER A 21 12.27 -9.38 -2.25
CA SER A 21 12.67 -8.17 -1.49
C SER A 21 11.99 -8.02 -0.13
N LYS A 22 10.90 -8.76 0.11
CA LYS A 22 10.16 -8.80 1.38
C LYS A 22 10.48 -10.04 2.22
N ASN A 23 11.38 -10.89 1.73
CA ASN A 23 11.84 -12.13 2.36
C ASN A 23 10.68 -13.09 2.69
N PHE A 24 9.80 -13.31 1.71
CA PHE A 24 8.79 -14.37 1.77
C PHE A 24 9.27 -15.62 1.00
N PRO A 25 8.84 -16.83 1.41
CA PRO A 25 8.04 -17.13 2.61
C PRO A 25 8.85 -16.92 3.92
N LYS A 26 8.18 -16.46 4.99
CA LYS A 26 8.81 -16.25 6.30
C LYS A 26 8.96 -17.58 7.07
N PRO A 27 9.92 -17.73 7.98
CA PRO A 27 10.01 -18.94 8.80
C PRO A 27 8.80 -19.07 9.75
N PHE A 28 8.46 -20.31 10.11
CA PHE A 28 7.53 -20.58 11.21
C PHE A 28 8.16 -20.21 12.54
N LEU A 29 7.36 -19.66 13.45
CA LEU A 29 7.75 -19.16 14.76
C LEU A 29 6.61 -19.36 15.73
N ASP A 30 6.89 -19.90 16.92
CA ASP A 30 5.85 -20.20 17.92
C ASP A 30 5.48 -19.01 18.81
N HIS A 31 6.34 -17.98 18.85
CA HIS A 31 6.12 -16.78 19.63
C HIS A 31 6.49 -15.53 18.82
N THR A 32 5.83 -14.42 19.13
CA THR A 32 6.23 -13.10 18.61
C THR A 32 7.38 -12.58 19.46
N SER A 33 8.47 -12.16 18.82
CA SER A 33 9.64 -11.57 19.49
C SER A 33 10.04 -10.27 18.81
N VAL A 34 11.05 -9.58 19.34
CA VAL A 34 11.62 -8.36 18.75
C VAL A 34 13.06 -8.67 18.34
N ASP A 35 13.44 -8.29 17.13
CA ASP A 35 14.80 -8.48 16.63
C ASP A 35 15.79 -7.47 17.23
N SER A 36 17.09 -7.63 16.94
CA SER A 36 18.14 -6.72 17.40
C SER A 36 17.96 -5.27 16.92
N ASN A 37 17.20 -5.08 15.84
CA ASN A 37 16.92 -3.80 15.22
C ASN A 37 15.58 -3.21 15.69
N GLY A 38 14.94 -3.81 16.70
CA GLY A 38 13.69 -3.32 17.28
C GLY A 38 12.43 -3.63 16.47
N TYR A 39 12.50 -4.48 15.43
CA TYR A 39 11.34 -4.86 14.64
C TYR A 39 10.65 -6.11 15.20
N PRO A 40 9.30 -6.14 15.19
CA PRO A 40 8.56 -7.32 15.62
C PRO A 40 8.73 -8.46 14.61
N ILE A 41 9.17 -9.61 15.10
CA ILE A 41 9.13 -10.88 14.39
C ILE A 41 7.87 -11.62 14.84
N TYR A 42 6.85 -11.64 13.99
CA TYR A 42 5.54 -12.21 14.34
C TYR A 42 5.53 -13.74 14.39
N ARG A 43 4.80 -14.29 15.36
CA ARG A 43 4.42 -15.71 15.41
C ARG A 43 3.77 -16.16 14.10
N ARG A 44 4.22 -17.30 13.58
CA ARG A 44 3.67 -18.00 12.40
C ARG A 44 3.57 -19.48 12.74
N ARG A 45 2.36 -19.95 13.03
CA ARG A 45 2.12 -21.35 13.42
C ARG A 45 2.21 -22.26 12.21
N ASN A 46 2.75 -23.46 12.41
CA ASN A 46 2.64 -24.54 11.43
C ASN A 46 1.45 -25.41 11.82
N ASP A 47 0.27 -25.11 11.26
CA ASP A 47 -0.99 -25.80 11.53
C ASP A 47 -1.52 -26.56 10.30
N ASP A 48 -0.67 -26.78 9.30
CA ASP A 48 -0.97 -27.43 8.02
C ASP A 48 -2.11 -26.78 7.21
N LEU A 49 -2.57 -25.58 7.63
CA LEU A 49 -3.57 -24.81 6.91
C LEU A 49 -2.93 -24.05 5.75
N PHE A 50 -3.57 -24.11 4.59
CA PHE A 50 -3.14 -23.39 3.40
C PHE A 50 -4.33 -22.82 2.62
N VAL A 51 -4.04 -21.80 1.82
CA VAL A 51 -4.94 -21.26 0.79
C VAL A 51 -4.25 -21.43 -0.54
N GLU A 52 -4.96 -21.91 -1.55
CA GLU A 52 -4.44 -22.02 -2.90
C GLU A 52 -4.57 -20.68 -3.64
N ASN A 53 -3.48 -20.24 -4.27
CA ASN A 53 -3.45 -19.04 -5.09
C ASN A 53 -2.61 -19.32 -6.35
N SER A 54 -3.21 -19.21 -7.52
CA SER A 54 -2.58 -19.52 -8.81
C SER A 54 -1.91 -20.91 -8.86
N GLY A 55 -2.55 -21.93 -8.29
CA GLY A 55 -2.03 -23.30 -8.23
C GLY A 55 -0.94 -23.54 -7.18
N VAL A 56 -0.61 -22.53 -6.37
CA VAL A 56 0.41 -22.60 -5.32
C VAL A 56 -0.26 -22.59 -3.95
N LYS A 57 0.11 -23.54 -3.09
CA LYS A 57 -0.38 -23.60 -1.71
C LYS A 57 0.38 -22.61 -0.84
N LEU A 58 -0.33 -21.62 -0.31
CA LEU A 58 0.20 -20.59 0.58
C LEU A 58 -0.24 -20.85 2.01
N ASP A 59 0.72 -21.13 2.90
CA ASP A 59 0.49 -21.34 4.33
C ASP A 59 0.75 -20.05 5.14
N ASN A 60 0.82 -20.19 6.47
CA ASN A 60 1.06 -19.08 7.40
C ASN A 60 2.41 -18.35 7.17
N ARG A 61 3.35 -18.92 6.41
CA ARG A 61 4.62 -18.27 6.03
C ARG A 61 4.42 -17.13 5.03
N SER A 62 3.31 -17.17 4.28
CA SER A 62 2.94 -16.16 3.27
C SER A 62 1.94 -15.13 3.78
N VAL A 63 1.56 -15.17 5.05
CA VAL A 63 0.64 -14.18 5.65
C VAL A 63 1.36 -12.83 5.82
N VAL A 64 0.75 -11.75 5.31
CA VAL A 64 1.17 -10.37 5.59
C VAL A 64 0.56 -9.95 6.92
N PRO A 65 1.31 -9.33 7.86
CA PRO A 65 0.78 -8.93 9.16
C PRO A 65 -0.47 -8.04 9.04
N TYR A 66 -1.48 -8.33 9.88
CA TYR A 66 -2.76 -7.61 9.91
C TYR A 66 -3.39 -7.67 11.30
N HIS A 67 -4.28 -6.73 11.59
CA HIS A 67 -5.10 -6.77 12.79
C HIS A 67 -6.50 -7.32 12.50
N LYS A 68 -6.82 -8.54 12.97
CA LYS A 68 -8.07 -9.26 12.65
C LYS A 68 -9.35 -8.45 12.87
N VAL A 69 -9.44 -7.71 13.98
CA VAL A 69 -10.63 -6.89 14.30
C VAL A 69 -10.80 -5.74 13.32
N LEU A 70 -9.73 -4.98 13.04
CA LEU A 70 -9.76 -3.83 12.14
C LEU A 70 -10.00 -4.27 10.70
N LEU A 71 -9.37 -5.36 10.27
CA LEU A 71 -9.60 -5.93 8.95
C LEU A 71 -11.08 -6.28 8.74
N LYS A 72 -11.71 -6.94 9.71
CA LYS A 72 -13.14 -7.28 9.64
C LYS A 72 -14.04 -6.04 9.70
N ARG A 73 -13.72 -5.08 10.58
CA ARG A 73 -14.54 -3.88 10.80
C ARG A 73 -14.55 -2.95 9.59
N TYR A 74 -13.41 -2.79 8.93
CA TYR A 74 -13.24 -1.82 7.84
C TYR A 74 -13.13 -2.47 6.45
N GLN A 75 -13.19 -3.81 6.37
CA GLN A 75 -13.00 -4.58 5.14
C GLN A 75 -11.72 -4.19 4.37
N ALA A 76 -10.68 -3.79 5.10
CA ALA A 76 -9.44 -3.26 4.54
C ALA A 76 -8.24 -3.92 5.22
N HIS A 77 -7.15 -4.10 4.48
CA HIS A 77 -5.93 -4.64 5.05
C HIS A 77 -5.22 -3.59 5.91
N ILE A 78 -5.42 -3.68 7.22
CA ILE A 78 -4.83 -2.76 8.20
C ILE A 78 -3.69 -3.47 8.93
N ASN A 79 -2.48 -2.96 8.71
CA ASN A 79 -1.28 -3.37 9.43
C ASN A 79 -1.10 -2.50 10.68
N VAL A 80 -0.86 -3.13 11.82
CA VAL A 80 -0.58 -2.46 13.10
C VAL A 80 0.78 -2.93 13.56
N GLU A 81 1.71 -2.02 13.71
CA GLU A 81 3.09 -2.32 14.09
C GLU A 81 3.40 -1.71 15.45
N TRP A 82 3.99 -2.53 16.34
CA TRP A 82 4.56 -2.06 17.59
C TRP A 82 5.98 -1.55 17.33
N TYR A 83 6.34 -0.39 17.88
CA TYR A 83 7.65 0.18 17.65
C TYR A 83 8.20 0.96 18.86
N ASN A 84 9.49 0.78 19.16
CA ASN A 84 10.17 1.34 20.33
C ASN A 84 11.53 2.03 20.01
N GLN A 85 11.78 2.45 18.77
CA GLN A 85 13.05 3.11 18.37
C GLN A 85 12.86 4.44 17.60
N GLY A 86 13.96 5.16 17.36
CA GLY A 86 13.97 6.41 16.57
C GLY A 86 13.69 6.24 15.08
N ALA A 87 13.90 5.05 14.48
CA ALA A 87 13.65 4.84 13.05
C ALA A 87 12.15 4.85 12.68
N SER A 88 11.24 4.80 13.66
CA SER A 88 9.81 5.05 13.45
C SER A 88 9.47 6.48 13.15
N ILE A 89 10.25 7.42 13.68
CA ILE A 89 10.09 8.83 13.31
C ILE A 89 10.33 8.94 11.80
N LYS A 90 11.38 8.30 11.27
CA LYS A 90 11.63 8.21 9.83
C LYS A 90 10.48 7.52 9.09
N TYR A 91 9.90 6.47 9.64
CA TYR A 91 8.76 5.79 9.03
C TYR A 91 7.52 6.69 8.97
N LEU A 92 7.12 7.30 10.09
CA LEU A 92 6.01 8.25 10.16
C LEU A 92 6.23 9.42 9.20
N PHE A 93 7.40 10.04 9.22
CA PHE A 93 7.75 11.12 8.29
C PHE A 93 7.73 10.66 6.84
N LYS A 94 8.19 9.44 6.54
CA LYS A 94 8.08 8.87 5.19
C LYS A 94 6.62 8.74 4.74
N TYR A 95 5.69 8.35 5.61
CA TYR A 95 4.27 8.25 5.25
C TYR A 95 3.61 9.62 5.12
N VAL A 96 3.93 10.55 6.02
CA VAL A 96 3.46 11.95 5.94
C VAL A 96 4.01 12.65 4.69
N ASN A 97 5.22 12.31 4.26
CA ASN A 97 5.90 12.94 3.13
C ASN A 97 5.94 12.05 1.87
N LYS A 98 5.18 10.95 1.81
CA LYS A 98 5.12 10.05 0.64
C LYS A 98 4.58 10.75 -0.62
N GLY A 99 4.07 11.97 -0.45
CA GLY A 99 3.35 12.71 -1.45
C GLY A 99 1.88 12.30 -1.43
N PRO A 100 0.99 13.22 -1.81
CA PRO A 100 -0.43 12.91 -1.94
C PRO A 100 -0.65 11.98 -3.14
N ASP A 101 -1.65 11.12 -3.04
CA ASP A 101 -2.10 10.34 -4.20
C ASP A 101 -2.54 11.31 -5.31
N ARG A 102 -1.97 11.15 -6.50
CA ARG A 102 -2.30 11.95 -7.67
C ARG A 102 -3.07 11.11 -8.66
N ALA A 103 -4.16 11.67 -9.20
CA ALA A 103 -4.95 11.06 -10.24
C ALA A 103 -4.93 11.97 -11.46
N THR A 104 -4.56 11.42 -12.61
CA THR A 104 -4.68 12.09 -13.90
C THR A 104 -6.07 11.78 -14.45
N MET A 105 -6.89 12.82 -14.65
CA MET A 105 -8.23 12.68 -15.21
C MET A 105 -8.26 13.24 -16.63
N ALA A 106 -8.70 12.42 -17.59
CA ALA A 106 -8.94 12.85 -18.96
C ALA A 106 -10.38 13.37 -19.10
N VAL A 107 -10.56 14.58 -19.62
CA VAL A 107 -11.88 15.13 -19.95
C VAL A 107 -12.19 14.78 -21.39
N ILE A 108 -13.10 13.83 -21.58
CA ILE A 108 -13.59 13.45 -22.91
C ILE A 108 -14.81 14.31 -23.21
N GLN A 109 -14.71 15.20 -24.20
CA GLN A 109 -15.88 15.92 -24.71
C GLN A 109 -16.78 14.91 -25.45
N SER A 110 -18.05 14.85 -25.07
CA SER A 110 -19.06 14.09 -25.81
C SER A 110 -19.39 14.86 -27.09
N ASN A 111 -18.76 14.48 -28.20
CA ASN A 111 -19.05 15.09 -29.49
C ASN A 111 -20.53 14.83 -29.85
N ASN A 112 -21.35 15.89 -29.87
CA ASN A 112 -22.49 15.91 -30.76
C ASN A 112 -21.94 16.05 -32.19
N VAL A 113 -22.46 15.22 -33.08
CA VAL A 113 -22.11 15.14 -34.49
C VAL A 113 -22.59 16.42 -35.17
N ASP A 114 -21.79 17.48 -35.14
CA ASP A 114 -21.55 18.36 -36.29
C ASP A 114 -20.66 19.53 -35.88
N ASP A 115 -19.88 19.96 -36.85
CA ASP A 115 -19.05 21.16 -36.90
C ASP A 115 -17.64 21.16 -36.29
N THR A 116 -16.72 21.10 -37.25
CA THR A 116 -15.48 21.88 -37.37
C THR A 116 -14.19 21.37 -36.73
N LYS A 117 -13.13 21.53 -37.55
CA LYS A 117 -11.72 21.18 -37.32
C LYS A 117 -11.10 22.05 -36.24
N ASP A 118 -11.55 21.94 -35.00
CA ASP A 118 -10.83 22.57 -33.89
C ASP A 118 -9.65 21.69 -33.47
N ALA A 119 -8.47 22.30 -33.42
CA ALA A 119 -7.25 21.64 -32.97
C ALA A 119 -7.45 21.10 -31.55
N VAL A 120 -7.43 19.77 -31.41
CA VAL A 120 -7.55 19.11 -30.11
C VAL A 120 -6.31 19.46 -29.29
N ASP A 121 -6.49 20.35 -28.32
CA ASP A 121 -5.44 20.75 -27.37
C ASP A 121 -5.28 19.64 -26.31
N GLU A 122 -4.35 18.72 -26.56
CA GLU A 122 -4.02 17.61 -25.66
C GLU A 122 -3.67 18.10 -24.24
N ILE A 123 -3.16 19.33 -24.08
CA ILE A 123 -2.75 19.87 -22.77
C ILE A 123 -3.98 20.28 -21.94
N LYS A 124 -5.06 20.77 -22.58
CA LYS A 124 -6.31 21.13 -21.88
C LYS A 124 -7.17 19.93 -21.49
N ASN A 125 -6.91 18.75 -22.06
CA ASN A 125 -7.75 17.56 -21.86
C ASN A 125 -7.37 16.72 -20.64
N TYR A 126 -6.32 17.08 -19.89
CA TYR A 126 -5.92 16.34 -18.70
C TYR A 126 -5.78 17.26 -17.49
N TYR A 127 -6.47 16.93 -16.41
CA TYR A 127 -6.24 17.54 -15.10
C TYR A 127 -5.36 16.61 -14.26
N ASP A 128 -4.22 17.14 -13.79
CA ASP A 128 -3.44 16.52 -12.72
C ASP A 128 -4.05 16.93 -11.37
N CYS A 129 -4.86 16.04 -10.79
CA CYS A 129 -5.56 16.29 -9.54
C CYS A 129 -4.84 15.61 -8.38
N ARG A 130 -4.73 16.35 -7.26
CA ARG A 130 -4.27 15.81 -5.98
C ARG A 130 -5.47 15.33 -5.16
N TYR A 131 -5.45 14.08 -4.71
CA TYR A 131 -6.40 13.61 -3.72
C TYR A 131 -6.17 14.33 -2.37
N LEU A 132 -7.24 14.88 -1.82
CA LEU A 132 -7.29 15.43 -0.48
C LEU A 132 -8.21 14.55 0.36
N SER A 133 -7.70 14.04 1.48
CA SER A 133 -8.52 13.24 2.40
C SER A 133 -9.64 14.08 3.00
N ALA A 134 -10.75 13.46 3.42
CA ALA A 134 -11.88 14.15 4.04
C ALA A 134 -11.47 15.01 5.26
N CYS A 135 -10.48 14.56 6.02
CA CYS A 135 -9.91 15.32 7.15
C CYS A 135 -9.17 16.56 6.66
N GLU A 136 -8.34 16.45 5.61
CA GLU A 136 -7.59 17.58 5.03
C GLU A 136 -8.55 18.60 4.39
N VAL A 137 -9.60 18.12 3.72
CA VAL A 137 -10.66 18.98 3.12
C VAL A 137 -11.43 19.72 4.21
N SER A 138 -11.89 19.02 5.25
CA SER A 138 -12.57 19.65 6.39
C SER A 138 -11.69 20.74 7.00
N TRP A 139 -10.41 20.44 7.22
CA TRP A 139 -9.46 21.39 7.80
C TRP A 139 -9.31 22.67 6.98
N ARG A 140 -9.27 22.54 5.64
CA ARG A 140 -9.22 23.68 4.70
C ARG A 140 -10.54 24.44 4.64
N ILE A 141 -11.68 23.74 4.60
CA ILE A 141 -13.02 24.35 4.58
C ILE A 141 -13.24 25.19 5.85
N PHE A 142 -12.80 24.67 7.00
CA PHE A 142 -12.92 25.36 8.28
C PHE A 142 -11.80 26.39 8.54
N GLY A 143 -10.84 26.54 7.62
CA GLY A 143 -9.83 27.61 7.65
C GLY A 143 -8.85 27.51 8.82
N PHE A 144 -8.62 26.32 9.38
CA PHE A 144 -7.63 26.15 10.44
C PHE A 144 -6.21 26.29 9.89
N ASP A 145 -5.30 26.87 10.68
CA ASP A 145 -3.89 27.02 10.30
C ASP A 145 -3.27 25.67 9.95
N VAL A 146 -2.89 25.52 8.68
CA VAL A 146 -2.07 24.40 8.22
C VAL A 146 -0.63 24.83 8.42
N HIS A 147 0.16 24.05 9.18
CA HIS A 147 1.59 24.31 9.30
C HIS A 147 2.19 24.53 7.91
N TYR A 148 2.68 25.76 7.67
CA TYR A 148 3.35 26.17 6.43
C TYR A 148 4.47 25.15 6.13
N LYS A 149 4.28 24.32 5.11
CA LYS A 149 5.38 23.58 4.49
C LYS A 149 5.88 24.42 3.33
N TYR A 150 7.06 25.03 3.51
CA TYR A 150 7.90 25.57 2.43
C TYR A 150 8.27 24.45 1.44
#